data_AF-A0A7V3SL21-F1
#
_entry.id   AF-A0A7V3SL21-F1
#
_cell.length_a   1.000
_cell.length_b   1.000
_cell.length_c   1.000
_cell.angle_alpha   90.00
_cell.angle_beta   90.00
_cell.angle_gamma   90.00
#
_symmetry.space_group_name_H-M   'P 1'
#
loop_
_entity.id
_entity.type
_entity.pdbx_description
1 polymer ?
#
loop_
_entity_poly.entity_id
_entity_poly.type
_entity_poly.pdbx_seq_one_letter_code
_entity_poly.pdbx_strand_id
1 'polypeptide(L)'
;MLQVSDLRYLEDIGIVVDATVAPGVVVEDRVDWSDAPTQPYHPAYDNLKVYGDAKLLLVPVATYRGQLASLDMEWGALESILDYHLQNSEVISITARDWANGVANWRRCVQYLRERGCRFVTLSQVASEWGR
;
A
#
# COMPACT_ATOMS: atom_id res chain seq x y z
N MET A 1 7.75 5.58 11.46
CA MET A 1 7.24 4.35 10.83
C MET A 1 6.32 3.71 11.85
N LEU A 2 5.16 3.20 11.42
CA LEU A 2 4.12 2.69 12.31
C LEU A 2 4.66 1.62 13.26
N GLN A 3 4.42 1.79 14.56
CA GLN A 3 4.71 0.82 15.60
C GLN A 3 3.42 0.28 16.21
N VAL A 4 3.49 -0.89 16.84
CA VAL A 4 2.35 -1.53 17.52
C VAL A 4 1.73 -0.59 18.57
N SER A 5 2.56 0.16 19.29
CA SER A 5 2.13 1.15 20.29
C SER A 5 1.29 2.28 19.70
N ASP A 6 1.43 2.58 18.41
CA ASP A 6 0.76 3.70 17.76
C ASP A 6 -0.70 3.38 17.40
N LEU A 7 -1.06 2.09 17.26
CA LEU A 7 -2.38 1.67 16.77
C LEU A 7 -3.53 2.31 17.54
N ARG A 8 -3.53 2.17 18.87
CA ARG A 8 -4.60 2.71 19.71
C ARG A 8 -4.66 4.23 19.64
N TYR A 9 -3.51 4.90 19.63
CA TYR A 9 -3.47 6.37 19.50
C TYR A 9 -4.04 6.85 18.17
N LEU A 10 -3.70 6.18 17.06
CA LEU A 10 -4.23 6.51 15.74
C LEU A 10 -5.75 6.31 15.68
N GLU A 11 -6.24 5.21 16.23
CA GLU A 11 -7.68 4.95 16.32
C GLU A 11 -8.41 5.97 17.21
N ASP A 12 -7.82 6.34 18.36
CA ASP A 12 -8.40 7.28 19.31
C ASP A 12 -8.55 8.69 18.72
N ILE A 13 -7.64 9.11 17.84
CA ILE A 13 -7.73 10.39 17.13
C ILE A 13 -8.52 10.31 15.81
N GLY A 14 -9.10 9.14 15.50
CA GLY A 14 -9.99 8.93 14.37
C GLY A 14 -9.30 8.61 13.03
N ILE A 15 -8.03 8.21 13.04
CA ILE A 15 -7.39 7.65 11.84
C ILE A 15 -7.93 6.23 11.61
N VAL A 16 -8.42 6.00 10.39
CA VAL A 16 -9.05 4.73 10.00
C VAL A 16 -8.21 3.90 9.03
N VAL A 17 -7.15 4.48 8.46
CA VAL A 17 -6.31 3.82 7.47
C VAL A 17 -4.87 4.32 7.54
N ASP A 18 -3.92 3.40 7.37
CA ASP A 18 -2.48 3.69 7.19
C ASP A 18 -1.93 2.90 5.99
N ALA A 19 -1.02 3.50 5.23
CA ALA A 19 -0.43 2.92 4.02
C ALA A 19 1.10 2.84 4.08
N THR A 20 1.67 2.61 5.27
CA THR A 20 3.12 2.55 5.50
C THR A 20 3.70 1.16 5.21
N VAL A 21 2.89 0.11 5.24
CA VAL A 21 3.33 -1.28 5.08
C VAL A 21 3.89 -1.52 3.67
N ALA A 22 5.08 -2.11 3.56
CA ALA A 22 5.72 -2.43 2.29
C ALA A 22 6.24 -3.89 2.32
N PRO A 23 5.39 -4.88 2.01
CA PRO A 23 5.72 -6.29 2.16
C PRO A 23 6.94 -6.71 1.36
N GLY A 24 7.82 -7.54 1.93
CA GLY A 24 9.01 -8.02 1.24
C GLY A 24 10.06 -6.96 0.89
N VAL A 25 9.90 -5.72 1.35
CA VAL A 25 10.92 -4.66 1.26
C VAL A 25 11.54 -4.47 2.63
N VAL A 26 12.85 -4.71 2.72
CA VAL A 26 13.63 -4.38 3.91
C VAL A 26 14.14 -2.96 3.73
N VAL A 27 13.71 -2.06 4.60
CA VAL A 27 14.32 -0.73 4.71
C VAL A 27 15.29 -0.77 5.88
N GLU A 28 16.58 -0.52 5.63
CA GLU A 28 17.61 -0.49 6.68
C GLU A 28 17.19 0.42 7.85
N ASP A 29 17.43 -0.03 9.08
CA ASP A 29 17.07 0.64 10.35
C ASP A 29 15.58 0.92 10.59
N ARG A 30 14.69 0.12 9.98
CA ARG A 30 13.24 0.30 10.07
C ARG A 30 12.49 -0.99 10.39
N VAL A 31 11.16 -0.89 10.51
CA VAL A 31 10.26 -2.03 10.75
C VAL A 31 10.35 -2.99 9.57
N ASP A 32 10.65 -4.25 9.87
CA ASP A 32 10.63 -5.35 8.91
C ASP A 32 9.17 -5.69 8.54
N TRP A 33 8.86 -5.70 7.25
CA TRP A 33 7.54 -6.04 6.69
C TRP A 33 7.56 -7.32 5.85
N SER A 34 8.64 -8.11 5.90
CA SER A 34 8.82 -9.32 5.06
C SER A 34 7.63 -10.27 5.08
N ASP A 35 7.02 -10.49 6.25
CA ASP A 35 5.88 -11.41 6.44
C ASP A 35 4.50 -10.73 6.44
N ALA A 36 4.42 -9.44 6.14
CA ALA A 36 3.15 -8.72 6.19
C ALA A 36 2.21 -9.12 5.03
N PRO A 37 0.88 -9.12 5.25
CA PRO A 37 -0.07 -9.30 4.18
C PRO A 37 0.14 -8.31 3.02
N THR A 38 -0.13 -8.78 1.80
CA THR A 38 0.01 -8.01 0.56
C THR A 38 -1.27 -7.32 0.11
N GLN A 39 -2.40 -7.64 0.74
CA GLN A 39 -3.70 -7.01 0.54
C GLN A 39 -4.14 -6.29 1.80
N PRO A 40 -5.06 -5.31 1.72
CA PRO A 40 -5.50 -4.61 2.92
C PRO A 40 -6.01 -5.53 4.02
N TYR A 41 -5.74 -5.17 5.26
CA TYR A 41 -6.05 -6.00 6.43
C TYR A 41 -6.11 -5.18 7.70
N HIS A 42 -6.88 -5.69 8.66
CA HIS A 42 -6.84 -5.22 10.03
C HIS A 42 -5.73 -5.99 10.76
N PRO A 43 -4.73 -5.31 11.35
CA PRO A 43 -3.65 -5.97 12.06
C PRO A 43 -4.08 -6.45 13.45
N ALA A 44 -3.28 -7.31 14.07
CA ALA A 44 -3.40 -7.57 15.51
C ALA A 44 -2.79 -6.42 16.32
N TYR A 45 -3.36 -6.14 17.50
CA TYR A 45 -2.90 -5.07 18.40
C TYR A 45 -1.52 -5.34 19.03
N ASP A 46 -0.96 -6.53 18.88
CA ASP A 46 0.36 -6.93 19.35
C ASP A 46 1.34 -7.26 18.21
N ASN A 47 0.85 -7.35 16.97
CA ASN A 47 1.67 -7.68 15.80
C ASN A 47 1.08 -7.10 14.51
N LEU A 48 1.79 -6.11 13.95
CA LEU A 48 1.38 -5.43 12.71
C LEU A 48 1.46 -6.33 11.47
N LYS A 49 2.19 -7.46 11.50
CA LYS A 49 2.41 -8.33 10.32
C LYS A 49 1.37 -9.42 10.15
N VAL A 50 0.32 -9.47 10.98
CA VAL A 50 -0.68 -10.54 10.94
C VAL A 50 -2.08 -9.96 10.99
N TYR A 51 -3.04 -10.70 10.45
CA TYR A 51 -4.45 -10.37 10.59
C TYR A 51 -4.89 -10.37 12.07
N GLY A 52 -5.75 -9.43 12.42
CA GLY A 52 -6.32 -9.29 13.75
C GLY A 52 -7.59 -8.43 13.72
N ASP A 53 -7.84 -7.73 14.83
CA ASP A 53 -9.09 -7.03 15.10
C ASP A 53 -8.94 -5.52 15.36
N ALA A 54 -7.77 -4.95 15.02
CA ALA A 54 -7.59 -3.50 15.08
C ALA A 54 -8.58 -2.78 14.15
N LYS A 55 -9.09 -1.62 14.57
CA LYS A 55 -10.00 -0.81 13.76
C LYS A 55 -9.27 -0.14 12.60
N LEU A 56 -8.00 0.19 12.79
CA LEU A 56 -7.16 0.75 11.73
C LEU A 56 -7.00 -0.26 10.59
N LEU A 57 -7.30 0.13 9.35
CA LEU A 57 -6.99 -0.68 8.18
C LEU A 57 -5.56 -0.38 7.71
N LEU A 58 -4.72 -1.40 7.57
CA LEU A 58 -3.45 -1.27 6.86
C LEU A 58 -3.66 -1.56 5.38
N VAL A 59 -3.23 -0.64 4.52
CA VAL A 59 -3.24 -0.79 3.06
C VAL A 59 -1.79 -0.89 2.57
N PRO A 60 -1.27 -2.11 2.35
CA PRO A 60 0.09 -2.32 1.87
C PRO A 60 0.35 -1.61 0.54
N VAL A 61 1.50 -0.95 0.44
CA VAL A 61 2.05 -0.52 -0.84
C VAL A 61 2.36 -1.76 -1.67
N ALA A 62 2.03 -1.73 -2.95
CA ALA A 62 2.33 -2.79 -3.90
C ALA A 62 3.84 -3.01 -3.98
N THR A 63 4.27 -4.27 -3.90
CA THR A 63 5.68 -4.65 -3.95
C THR A 63 5.89 -5.87 -4.81
N TYR A 64 6.99 -5.91 -5.54
CA TYR A 64 7.39 -7.08 -6.31
C TYR A 64 8.91 -7.14 -6.41
N ARG A 65 9.49 -8.33 -6.15
CA ARG A 65 10.94 -8.57 -6.18
C ARG A 65 11.77 -7.58 -5.34
N GLY A 66 11.30 -7.26 -4.13
CA GLY A 66 11.99 -6.37 -3.21
C GLY A 66 11.92 -4.88 -3.58
N GLN A 67 11.06 -4.50 -4.53
CA GLN A 67 10.81 -3.11 -4.89
C GLN A 67 9.39 -2.72 -4.54
N LEU A 68 9.21 -1.52 -3.99
CA LEU A 68 7.89 -0.91 -3.78
C LEU A 68 7.48 -0.10 -5.01
N ALA A 69 6.19 -0.13 -5.34
CA ALA A 69 5.63 0.65 -6.42
C ALA A 69 5.70 2.14 -6.08
N SER A 70 6.45 2.89 -6.89
CA SER A 70 6.50 4.34 -6.84
C SER A 70 6.35 4.93 -8.23
N LEU A 71 5.58 6.02 -8.36
CA LEU A 71 5.50 6.79 -9.62
C LEU A 71 6.82 7.50 -9.96
N ASP A 72 7.75 7.55 -9.02
CA ASP A 72 9.05 8.22 -9.15
C ASP A 72 10.15 7.29 -9.69
N MET A 73 9.83 6.01 -9.91
CA MET A 73 10.79 5.02 -10.43
C MET A 73 10.72 4.88 -11.96
N GLU A 74 11.68 4.17 -12.54
CA GLU A 74 11.66 3.85 -13.98
C GLU A 74 10.41 3.06 -14.37
N TRP A 75 9.78 3.44 -15.48
CA TRP A 75 8.49 2.87 -15.89
C TRP A 75 8.51 1.35 -16.00
N GLY A 76 9.55 0.75 -16.61
CA GLY A 76 9.61 -0.71 -16.78
C GLY A 76 9.61 -1.48 -15.46
N ALA A 77 10.20 -0.90 -14.40
CA ALA A 77 10.15 -1.47 -13.07
C ALA A 77 8.75 -1.33 -12.46
N LEU A 78 8.15 -0.15 -12.55
CA LEU A 78 6.77 0.08 -12.10
C LEU A 78 5.77 -0.85 -12.82
N GLU A 79 5.84 -0.93 -14.15
CA GLU A 79 4.99 -1.77 -14.98
C GLU A 79 5.05 -3.24 -14.58
N SER A 80 6.26 -3.75 -14.29
CA SER A 80 6.43 -5.12 -13.80
C SER A 80 5.74 -5.37 -12.46
N ILE A 81 5.75 -4.39 -11.55
CA ILE A 81 5.04 -4.48 -10.27
C ILE A 81 3.53 -4.42 -10.52
N LEU A 82 3.06 -3.51 -11.39
CA LEU A 82 1.64 -3.38 -11.73
C LEU A 82 1.10 -4.67 -12.36
N ASP A 83 1.82 -5.26 -13.31
CA ASP A 83 1.40 -6.50 -13.98
C ASP A 83 1.24 -7.68 -13.03
N TYR A 84 2.16 -7.80 -12.07
CA TYR A 84 2.04 -8.79 -11.02
C TYR A 84 0.76 -8.56 -10.20
N HIS A 85 0.53 -7.34 -9.72
CA HIS A 85 -0.62 -7.05 -8.87
C HIS A 85 -1.97 -7.08 -9.62
N LEU A 86 -2.01 -6.72 -10.89
CA LEU A 86 -3.22 -6.82 -11.72
C LEU A 86 -3.78 -8.23 -11.81
N GLN A 87 -2.95 -9.25 -11.60
CA GLN A 87 -3.36 -10.66 -11.62
C GLN A 87 -3.59 -11.26 -10.23
N ASN A 88 -3.05 -10.64 -9.18
CA ASN A 88 -2.92 -11.25 -7.85
C ASN A 88 -3.51 -10.37 -6.73
N SER A 89 -4.13 -9.24 -7.05
CA SER A 89 -4.53 -8.25 -6.04
C SER A 89 -5.83 -7.55 -6.41
N GLU A 90 -6.66 -7.33 -5.40
CA GLU A 90 -7.89 -6.53 -5.49
C GLU A 90 -7.58 -5.04 -5.34
N VAL A 91 -6.60 -4.69 -4.50
CA VAL A 91 -6.15 -3.32 -4.27
C VAL A 91 -4.67 -3.19 -4.62
N ILE A 92 -4.36 -2.16 -5.42
CA ILE A 92 -3.00 -1.78 -5.79
C ILE A 92 -2.74 -0.37 -5.23
N SER A 93 -1.91 -0.28 -4.18
CA SER A 93 -1.49 1.00 -3.61
C SER A 93 -0.11 1.38 -4.16
N ILE A 94 0.03 2.60 -4.66
CA ILE A 94 1.23 3.11 -5.32
C ILE A 94 1.64 4.39 -4.62
N THR A 95 2.92 4.53 -4.29
CA THR A 95 3.45 5.75 -3.68
C THR A 95 3.93 6.74 -4.72
N ALA A 96 4.02 8.01 -4.34
CA ALA A 96 4.61 9.05 -5.18
C ALA A 96 5.10 10.19 -4.30
N ARG A 97 6.04 10.98 -4.81
CA ARG A 97 6.49 12.24 -4.21
C ARG A 97 6.07 13.40 -5.09
N ASP A 98 5.65 14.50 -4.45
CA ASP A 98 5.16 15.71 -5.11
C ASP A 98 6.25 16.49 -5.86
N TRP A 99 7.51 16.36 -5.45
CA TRP A 99 8.66 17.03 -6.08
C TRP A 99 9.38 16.20 -7.15
N ALA A 100 9.02 14.93 -7.34
CA ALA A 100 9.58 14.15 -8.43
C ALA A 100 8.95 14.61 -9.75
N ASN A 101 9.77 14.90 -10.77
CA ASN A 101 9.33 15.34 -12.11
C ASN A 101 8.65 14.22 -12.93
N GLY A 102 7.93 13.30 -12.26
CA GLY A 102 7.34 12.09 -12.81
C GLY A 102 5.96 12.26 -13.44
N VAL A 103 5.50 13.48 -13.77
CA VAL A 103 4.14 13.71 -14.33
C VAL A 103 3.85 12.81 -15.55
N ALA A 104 4.87 12.46 -16.33
CA ALA A 104 4.76 11.48 -17.42
C ALA A 104 4.36 10.07 -16.91
N ASN A 105 5.02 9.57 -15.85
CA ASN A 105 4.66 8.31 -15.21
C ASN A 105 3.28 8.35 -14.58
N TRP A 106 2.86 9.48 -13.99
CA TRP A 106 1.50 9.64 -13.48
C TRP A 106 0.46 9.44 -14.58
N ARG A 107 0.60 10.13 -15.71
CA ARG A 107 -0.32 10.00 -16.86
C ARG A 107 -0.32 8.58 -17.42
N ARG A 108 0.87 8.02 -17.62
CA ARG A 108 1.05 6.67 -18.16
C ARG A 108 0.44 5.61 -17.25
N CYS A 109 0.67 5.70 -15.93
CA CYS A 109 0.10 4.79 -14.93
C CYS A 109 -1.43 4.86 -14.93
N VAL A 110 -1.99 6.08 -14.93
CA VAL A 110 -3.45 6.25 -14.97
C VAL A 110 -4.06 5.65 -16.23
N GLN A 111 -3.47 5.90 -17.40
CA GLN A 111 -3.93 5.31 -18.67
C GLN A 111 -3.84 3.77 -18.63
N TYR A 112 -2.68 3.25 -18.23
CA TYR A 112 -2.37 1.83 -18.17
C TYR A 112 -3.38 1.04 -17.34
N LEU A 113 -3.70 1.54 -16.14
CA LEU A 113 -4.63 0.90 -15.21
C LEU A 113 -6.09 1.06 -15.65
N ARG A 114 -6.48 2.22 -16.21
CA ARG A 114 -7.84 2.44 -16.73
C ARG A 114 -8.17 1.50 -17.88
N GLU A 115 -7.24 1.31 -18.82
CA GLU A 115 -7.41 0.39 -19.95
C GLU A 115 -7.61 -1.06 -19.50
N ARG A 116 -7.18 -1.39 -18.27
CA ARG A 116 -7.33 -2.70 -17.64
C ARG A 116 -8.50 -2.76 -16.66
N GLY A 117 -9.40 -1.78 -16.69
CA GLY A 117 -10.63 -1.78 -15.89
C GLY A 117 -10.45 -1.41 -14.42
N CYS A 118 -9.30 -0.86 -14.02
CA CYS A 118 -9.10 -0.42 -12.63
C CYS A 118 -9.93 0.82 -12.30
N ARG A 119 -10.50 0.83 -11.09
CA ARG A 119 -11.13 2.02 -10.49
C ARG A 119 -10.14 2.71 -9.56
N PHE A 120 -10.12 4.03 -9.58
CA PHE A 120 -9.30 4.85 -8.69
C PHE A 120 -10.16 5.33 -7.52
N VAL A 121 -9.64 5.15 -6.31
CA VAL A 121 -10.31 5.48 -5.05
C VAL A 121 -9.32 6.10 -4.07
N THR A 122 -9.85 6.76 -3.04
CA THR A 122 -9.05 7.22 -1.91
C THR A 122 -8.81 6.08 -0.92
N LEU A 123 -7.76 6.18 -0.09
CA LEU A 123 -7.53 5.22 1.00
C LEU A 123 -8.72 5.16 1.98
N SER A 124 -9.38 6.29 2.24
CA SER A 124 -10.57 6.33 3.08
C SER A 124 -11.77 5.61 2.45
N GLN A 125 -11.92 5.65 1.13
CA GLN A 125 -12.93 4.84 0.44
C GLN A 125 -12.62 3.36 0.56
N VAL A 126 -11.36 2.96 0.36
CA VAL A 126 -10.93 1.57 0.61
C VAL A 126 -11.28 1.16 2.03
N ALA A 127 -10.90 1.96 3.04
CA ALA A 127 -11.22 1.69 4.44
C ALA A 127 -12.73 1.55 4.73
N SER A 128 -13.57 2.28 4.00
CA SER A 128 -15.02 2.21 4.18
C SER A 128 -15.69 1.03 3.48
N GLU A 129 -15.04 0.48 2.45
CA GLU A 129 -15.57 -0.59 1.58
C GLU A 129 -14.93 -1.96 1.86
N TRP A 130 -13.72 -1.99 2.43
CA TRP A 130 -12.96 -3.22 2.67
C TRP A 130 -13.56 -4.07 3.79
N GLY A 131 -13.75 -5.37 3.54
CA GLY A 131 -14.17 -6.32 4.57
C GLY A 131 -15.59 -6.13 5.11
N ARG A 132 -16.47 -5.51 4.32
CA ARG A 132 -17.93 -5.67 4.46
C ARG A 132 -18.43 -6.90 3.71
#